data_AF-A0A4C1W475-F1
#
_entry.id   AF-A0A4C1W475-F1
#
_cell.length_a   1.000
_cell.length_b   1.000
_cell.length_c   1.000
_cell.angle_alpha   90.00
_cell.angle_beta   90.00
_cell.angle_gamma   90.00
#
_symmetry.space_group_name_H-M   'P 1'
#
loop_
_entity.id
_entity.type
_entity.pdbx_description
1 polymer ?
#
loop_
_entity_poly.entity_id
_entity_poly.type
_entity_poly.pdbx_seq_one_letter_code
_entity_poly.pdbx_strand_id
1 'polypeptide(L)'
;MQAGGPDSAAVSEAPSSGSDDSDCEAMPEPDADEALTEEWARELLMADGIVAPNEVRVESRAGVAGALSRVLAVTVRFEAGGERHALPLVVKLPPRDPFGRLFVAEAQFDTREILFYTEMVPALNRLAEEALGPGCGLPVPRCVKARLPGE
;
A
#
# COMPACT_ATOMS: atom_id res chain seq x y z
N MET A 1 2.57 1.51 -80.93
CA MET A 1 2.51 0.07 -80.59
C MET A 1 3.41 -0.16 -79.38
N GLN A 2 2.83 -0.74 -78.31
CA GLN A 2 3.41 -1.57 -77.20
C GLN A 2 4.84 -1.28 -76.69
N ALA A 3 5.19 -1.45 -75.41
CA ALA A 3 4.52 -1.73 -74.13
C ALA A 3 5.65 -1.84 -73.07
N GLY A 4 5.33 -1.65 -71.79
CA GLY A 4 6.05 -2.31 -70.69
C GLY A 4 6.77 -1.40 -69.68
N GLY A 5 6.20 -1.25 -68.49
CA GLY A 5 6.92 -0.86 -67.25
C GLY A 5 7.86 -1.98 -66.76
N PRO A 6 8.57 -1.77 -65.64
CA PRO A 6 7.91 -1.97 -64.34
C PRO A 6 8.30 -0.99 -63.22
N ASP A 7 7.43 -0.96 -62.21
CA ASP A 7 7.63 -0.44 -60.85
C ASP A 7 8.91 -0.97 -60.20
N SER A 8 9.58 -0.14 -59.39
CA SER A 8 10.27 -0.64 -58.19
C SER A 8 10.44 0.45 -57.14
N ALA A 9 9.83 0.15 -56.00
CA ALA A 9 9.80 0.86 -54.73
C ALA A 9 11.16 1.43 -54.30
N ALA A 10 11.17 2.71 -53.95
CA ALA A 10 12.16 3.25 -53.03
C ALA A 10 11.79 2.75 -51.63
N VAL A 11 12.55 1.77 -51.14
CA VAL A 11 12.40 1.20 -49.80
C VAL A 11 13.01 2.20 -48.82
N SER A 12 12.19 2.74 -47.92
CA SER A 12 12.63 3.53 -46.77
C SER A 12 13.37 2.60 -45.80
N GLU A 13 14.69 2.74 -45.68
CA GLU A 13 15.44 2.15 -44.58
C GLU A 13 15.45 3.10 -43.40
N ALA A 14 14.59 2.84 -42.41
CA ALA A 14 14.79 3.37 -41.06
C ALA A 14 15.84 2.49 -40.36
N PRO A 15 16.80 3.05 -39.61
CA PRO A 15 17.67 2.24 -38.78
C PRO A 15 16.84 1.58 -37.67
N SER A 16 16.69 0.27 -37.77
CA SER A 16 16.28 -0.61 -36.68
C SER A 16 17.40 -0.58 -35.63
N SER A 17 17.26 0.26 -34.62
CA SER A 17 18.14 0.25 -33.45
C SER A 17 17.58 -0.77 -32.46
N GLY A 18 18.37 -1.81 -32.23
CA GLY A 18 17.97 -3.06 -31.60
C GLY A 18 17.39 -2.88 -30.19
N SER A 19 16.34 -3.65 -29.93
CA SER A 19 15.98 -4.07 -28.60
C SER A 19 17.07 -5.04 -28.13
N ASP A 20 18.04 -4.53 -27.38
CA ASP A 20 18.72 -5.39 -26.42
C ASP A 20 17.68 -5.66 -25.33
N ASP A 21 17.06 -6.85 -25.43
CA ASP A 21 16.29 -7.47 -24.36
C ASP A 21 17.24 -7.63 -23.16
N SER A 22 17.32 -6.56 -22.36
CA SER A 22 17.90 -6.60 -21.04
C SER A 22 16.96 -7.43 -20.18
N ASP A 23 17.15 -8.75 -20.22
CA ASP A 23 16.65 -9.71 -19.23
C ASP A 23 17.25 -9.35 -17.86
N CYS A 24 16.75 -8.26 -17.28
CA CYS A 24 16.80 -8.04 -15.86
C CYS A 24 15.85 -9.07 -15.27
N GLU A 25 16.36 -10.27 -14.99
CA GLU A 25 15.71 -11.22 -14.11
C GLU A 25 15.29 -10.46 -12.86
N ALA A 26 14.00 -10.15 -12.76
CA ALA A 26 13.43 -9.49 -11.61
C ALA A 26 13.62 -10.46 -10.44
N MET A 27 14.63 -10.19 -9.62
CA MET A 27 14.83 -10.88 -8.36
C MET A 27 13.47 -11.00 -7.67
N PRO A 28 13.05 -12.19 -7.22
CA PRO A 28 11.77 -12.34 -6.57
C PRO A 28 11.72 -11.37 -5.39
N GLU A 29 10.86 -10.36 -5.54
CA GLU A 29 10.64 -9.34 -4.52
C GLU A 29 10.27 -10.06 -3.21
N PRO A 30 10.98 -9.83 -2.09
CA PRO A 30 10.72 -10.51 -0.81
C PRO A 30 9.24 -10.39 -0.46
N ASP A 31 8.53 -11.37 0.10
CA ASP A 31 7.05 -11.28 0.15
C ASP A 31 6.56 -10.08 0.99
N ALA A 32 5.48 -9.39 0.60
CA ALA A 32 4.93 -8.27 1.41
C ALA A 32 4.40 -8.74 2.76
N ASP A 33 4.14 -10.03 2.84
CA ASP A 33 3.72 -10.71 4.04
C ASP A 33 4.91 -10.85 5.03
N GLU A 34 6.17 -10.79 4.57
CA GLU A 34 7.35 -10.82 5.47
C GLU A 34 7.43 -9.59 6.38
N ALA A 35 6.86 -8.45 5.97
CA ALA A 35 6.86 -7.23 6.79
C ALA A 35 5.78 -7.26 7.90
N LEU A 36 4.80 -8.17 7.82
CA LEU A 36 3.66 -8.23 8.72
C LEU A 36 3.83 -9.37 9.74
N THR A 37 4.80 -9.20 10.63
CA THR A 37 5.18 -10.22 11.62
C THR A 37 4.26 -10.22 12.85
N GLU A 38 4.31 -11.29 13.65
CA GLU A 38 3.62 -11.35 14.95
C GLU A 38 4.16 -10.30 15.93
N GLU A 39 5.45 -9.94 15.83
CA GLU A 39 6.07 -8.88 16.61
C GLU A 39 5.50 -7.51 16.24
N TRP A 40 5.43 -7.20 14.94
CA TRP A 40 4.77 -6.00 14.43
C TRP A 40 3.32 -5.90 14.92
N ALA A 41 2.57 -7.01 14.85
CA ALA A 41 1.19 -7.04 15.31
C ALA A 41 1.10 -6.83 16.83
N ARG A 42 2.04 -7.37 17.62
CA ARG A 42 2.10 -7.12 19.07
C ARG A 42 2.33 -5.64 19.38
N GLU A 43 3.24 -4.97 18.68
CA GLU A 43 3.46 -3.53 18.83
C GLU A 43 2.21 -2.72 18.49
N LEU A 44 1.54 -3.08 17.39
CA LEU A 44 0.28 -2.48 16.98
C LEU A 44 -0.80 -2.60 18.07
N LEU A 45 -0.98 -3.79 18.63
CA LEU A 45 -1.95 -4.06 19.70
C LEU A 45 -1.59 -3.30 20.99
N MET A 46 -0.30 -3.23 21.36
CA MET A 46 0.13 -2.46 22.52
C MET A 46 -0.09 -0.95 22.34
N ALA A 47 0.16 -0.42 21.15
CA ALA A 47 -0.16 0.97 20.80
C ALA A 47 -1.68 1.24 20.83
N ASP A 48 -2.49 0.20 20.64
CA ASP A 48 -3.94 0.22 20.81
C ASP A 48 -4.40 0.08 22.28
N GLY A 49 -3.46 0.00 23.23
CA GLY A 49 -3.77 -0.14 24.66
C GLY A 49 -4.17 -1.57 25.06
N ILE A 50 -3.99 -2.56 24.19
CA ILE A 50 -4.20 -3.97 24.52
C ILE A 50 -2.98 -4.46 25.30
N VAL A 51 -3.18 -4.74 26.58
CA VAL A 51 -2.13 -5.15 27.50
C VAL A 51 -1.88 -6.64 27.40
N ALA A 52 -0.61 -7.02 27.26
CA ALA A 52 -0.13 -8.41 27.28
C ALA A 52 -0.91 -9.36 26.35
N PRO A 53 -1.00 -9.06 25.04
CA PRO A 53 -1.63 -9.97 24.10
C PRO A 53 -0.85 -11.30 24.05
N ASN A 54 -1.54 -12.43 24.10
CA ASN A 54 -0.99 -13.77 23.95
C ASN A 54 -1.43 -14.38 22.61
N GLU A 55 -0.74 -15.43 22.17
CA GLU A 55 -1.09 -16.18 20.94
C GLU A 55 -1.35 -15.29 19.70
N VAL A 56 -0.53 -14.24 19.52
CA VAL A 56 -0.69 -13.31 18.39
C VAL A 56 -0.38 -14.03 17.08
N ARG A 57 -1.32 -14.00 16.13
CA ARG A 57 -1.16 -14.55 14.78
C ARG A 57 -1.61 -13.55 13.74
N VAL A 58 -0.87 -13.47 12.66
CA VAL A 58 -1.18 -12.59 11.52
C VAL A 58 -1.57 -13.46 10.33
N GLU A 59 -2.73 -13.18 9.77
CA GLU A 59 -3.17 -13.75 8.50
C GLU A 59 -3.33 -12.64 7.48
N SER A 60 -2.51 -12.67 6.42
CA SER A 60 -2.57 -11.76 5.28
C SER A 60 -3.26 -12.43 4.09
N ARG A 61 -4.03 -11.64 3.36
CA ARG A 61 -4.49 -11.97 2.01
C ARG A 61 -4.06 -10.85 1.09
N ALA A 62 -3.42 -11.23 -0.03
CA ALA A 62 -3.08 -10.30 -1.09
C ALA A 62 -4.34 -9.50 -1.51
N GLY A 63 -4.25 -8.17 -1.41
CA GLY A 63 -5.27 -7.26 -1.91
C GLY A 63 -4.90 -6.70 -3.28
N VAL A 64 -5.19 -5.42 -3.50
CA VAL A 64 -4.92 -4.75 -4.79
C VAL A 64 -3.53 -4.11 -4.76
N ALA A 65 -2.70 -4.43 -5.74
CA ALA A 65 -1.45 -3.72 -6.00
C ALA A 65 -1.69 -2.63 -7.05
N GLY A 66 -1.45 -1.37 -6.69
CA GLY A 66 -1.50 -0.22 -7.59
C GLY A 66 -0.12 0.44 -7.72
N ALA A 67 0.00 1.39 -8.66
CA ALA A 67 1.26 2.09 -8.94
C ALA A 67 1.80 2.90 -7.73
N LEU A 68 0.93 3.27 -6.79
CA LEU A 68 1.29 4.12 -5.65
C LEU A 68 1.31 3.38 -4.31
N SER A 69 0.83 2.14 -4.26
CA SER A 69 0.79 1.35 -3.02
C SER A 69 0.28 -0.07 -3.28
N ARG A 70 0.68 -1.00 -2.41
CA ARG A 70 0.03 -2.30 -2.26
C ARG A 70 -0.91 -2.26 -1.07
N VAL A 71 -2.16 -2.67 -1.26
CA VAL A 71 -3.16 -2.78 -0.19
C VAL A 71 -3.36 -4.25 0.15
N LEU A 72 -3.35 -4.57 1.44
CA LEU A 72 -3.52 -5.92 1.98
C LEU A 72 -4.72 -5.96 2.91
N ALA A 73 -5.45 -7.09 2.88
CA ALA A 73 -6.41 -7.41 3.92
C ALA A 73 -5.70 -8.30 4.95
N VAL A 74 -5.65 -7.85 6.20
CA VAL A 74 -4.91 -8.51 7.28
C VAL A 74 -5.85 -8.78 8.44
N THR A 75 -5.76 -9.94 9.07
CA THR A 75 -6.47 -10.23 10.32
C THR A 75 -5.47 -10.58 11.40
N VAL A 76 -5.45 -9.79 12.47
CA VAL A 76 -4.66 -10.08 13.67
C VAL A 76 -5.53 -10.82 14.66
N ARG A 77 -5.18 -12.07 14.98
CA ARG A 77 -5.84 -12.85 16.05
C ARG A 77 -4.97 -12.86 17.28
N PHE A 78 -5.57 -12.68 18.45
CA PHE A 78 -4.83 -12.65 19.71
C PHE A 78 -5.75 -13.04 20.88
N GLU A 79 -5.16 -13.41 22.01
CA GLU A 79 -5.85 -13.59 23.29
C GLU A 79 -5.51 -12.43 24.23
N ALA A 80 -6.52 -11.85 24.89
CA ALA A 80 -6.34 -10.84 25.91
C ALA A 80 -7.38 -11.03 27.02
N GLY A 81 -6.94 -11.01 28.29
CA GLY A 81 -7.85 -11.21 29.42
C GLY A 81 -8.56 -12.57 29.45
N GLY A 82 -7.99 -13.60 28.82
CA GLY A 82 -8.59 -14.93 28.70
C GLY A 82 -9.60 -15.08 27.57
N GLU A 83 -9.82 -14.03 26.77
CA GLU A 83 -10.75 -14.02 25.64
C GLU A 83 -10.01 -13.96 24.31
N ARG A 84 -10.57 -14.60 23.28
CA ARG A 84 -10.01 -14.61 21.93
C ARG A 84 -10.62 -13.50 21.07
N HIS A 85 -9.76 -12.78 20.38
CA HIS A 85 -10.12 -11.63 19.57
C HIS A 85 -9.60 -11.77 18.13
N ALA A 86 -10.28 -11.10 17.20
CA ALA A 86 -9.86 -10.95 15.82
C ALA A 86 -10.03 -9.48 15.42
N LEU A 87 -8.94 -8.87 14.93
CA LEU A 87 -8.89 -7.49 14.49
C LEU A 87 -8.64 -7.46 12.97
N PRO A 88 -9.69 -7.24 12.14
CA PRO A 88 -9.52 -7.05 10.71
C PRO A 88 -8.93 -5.67 10.42
N LEU A 89 -7.93 -5.63 9.55
CA LEU A 89 -7.16 -4.46 9.18
C LEU A 89 -7.03 -4.37 7.66
N VAL A 90 -6.95 -3.15 7.16
CA VAL A 90 -6.49 -2.83 5.81
C VAL A 90 -5.11 -2.20 5.95
N VAL A 91 -4.09 -2.85 5.39
CA VAL A 91 -2.72 -2.35 5.44
C VAL A 91 -2.32 -1.81 4.08
N LYS A 92 -1.92 -0.54 4.03
CA LYS A 92 -1.36 0.10 2.84
C LYS A 92 0.15 0.15 2.98
N LEU A 93 0.85 -0.50 2.04
CA LEU A 93 2.30 -0.52 1.98
C LEU A 93 2.77 0.41 0.84
N PRO A 94 3.85 1.19 1.05
CA PRO A 94 4.44 1.99 -0.01
C PRO A 94 4.97 1.11 -1.14
N PRO A 95 5.20 1.67 -2.35
CA PRO A 95 5.84 0.94 -3.43
C PRO A 95 7.22 0.43 -3.02
N ARG A 96 7.56 -0.77 -3.49
CA ARG A 96 8.85 -1.39 -3.16
C ARG A 96 9.96 -0.89 -4.04
N ASP A 97 9.64 -0.70 -5.32
CA ASP A 97 10.58 -0.21 -6.30
C ASP A 97 11.08 1.19 -5.89
N PRO A 98 12.39 1.46 -6.01
CA PRO A 98 12.97 2.73 -5.55
C PRO A 98 12.34 3.96 -6.21
N PHE A 99 11.94 3.86 -7.48
CA PHE A 99 11.38 4.98 -8.24
C PHE A 99 9.98 5.33 -7.76
N GLY A 100 9.10 4.35 -7.62
CA GLY A 100 7.76 4.50 -7.06
C GLY A 100 7.83 5.03 -5.64
N ARG A 101 8.76 4.54 -4.81
CA ARG A 101 8.95 5.03 -3.44
C ARG A 101 9.37 6.49 -3.40
N LEU A 102 10.36 6.87 -4.21
CA LEU A 102 10.79 8.28 -4.33
C LEU A 102 9.63 9.16 -4.81
N PHE A 103 8.90 8.72 -5.83
CA PHE A 103 7.77 9.47 -6.37
C PHE A 103 6.65 9.68 -5.33
N VAL A 104 6.26 8.63 -4.60
CA VAL A 104 5.25 8.71 -3.53
C VAL A 104 5.72 9.61 -2.39
N ALA A 105 7.00 9.56 -2.03
CA ALA A 105 7.59 10.41 -1.00
C ALA A 105 7.61 11.89 -1.42
N GLU A 106 8.10 12.21 -2.62
CA GLU A 106 8.16 13.57 -3.17
C GLU A 106 6.75 14.17 -3.35
N ALA A 107 5.79 13.38 -3.83
CA ALA A 107 4.39 13.79 -3.95
C ALA A 107 3.67 13.86 -2.58
N GLN A 108 4.30 13.34 -1.53
CA GLN A 108 3.78 13.27 -0.17
C GLN A 108 2.44 12.54 -0.06
N PHE A 109 2.15 11.56 -0.92
CA PHE A 109 0.83 10.91 -0.93
C PHE A 109 0.52 10.22 0.41
N ASP A 110 1.43 9.38 0.89
CA ASP A 110 1.23 8.68 2.16
C ASP A 110 1.26 9.65 3.36
N THR A 111 2.10 10.69 3.30
CA THR A 111 2.16 11.71 4.36
C THR A 111 0.83 12.45 4.49
N ARG A 112 0.24 12.89 3.37
CA ARG A 112 -1.07 13.57 3.38
C ARG A 112 -2.18 12.65 3.86
N GLU A 113 -2.16 11.38 3.46
CA GLU A 113 -3.14 10.40 3.90
C GLU A 113 -3.04 10.11 5.41
N ILE A 114 -1.83 9.92 5.92
CA ILE A 114 -1.60 9.76 7.37
C ILE A 114 -2.13 10.98 8.11
N LEU A 115 -1.71 12.19 7.73
CA LEU A 115 -2.16 13.44 8.37
C LEU A 115 -3.68 13.60 8.31
N PHE A 116 -4.30 13.22 7.19
CA PHE A 116 -5.74 13.26 7.05
C PHE A 116 -6.42 12.43 8.14
N TYR A 117 -6.02 11.17 8.32
CA TYR A 117 -6.67 10.30 9.30
C TYR A 117 -6.24 10.56 10.75
N THR A 118 -4.98 10.94 11.01
CA THR A 118 -4.47 11.09 12.38
C THR A 118 -4.71 12.49 12.96
N GLU A 119 -4.84 13.52 12.12
CA GLU A 119 -4.97 14.91 12.58
C GLU A 119 -6.24 15.58 12.07
N MET A 120 -6.48 15.56 10.75
CA MET A 120 -7.59 16.31 10.16
C MET A 120 -8.95 15.73 10.54
N VAL A 121 -9.13 14.42 10.41
CA VAL A 121 -10.38 13.72 10.76
C VAL A 121 -10.81 13.99 12.20
N PRO A 122 -9.94 13.82 13.23
CA PRO A 122 -10.32 14.15 14.60
C PRO A 122 -10.74 15.61 14.77
N ALA A 123 -10.06 16.55 14.11
CA ALA A 123 -10.42 17.96 14.17
C ALA A 123 -11.77 18.25 13.50
N LEU A 124 -12.00 17.69 12.31
CA LEU A 124 -13.26 17.81 11.58
C LEU A 124 -14.44 17.20 12.36
N ASN A 125 -14.23 16.04 12.99
CA ASN A 125 -15.27 15.39 13.79
C ASN A 125 -15.64 16.20 15.03
N ARG A 126 -14.66 16.81 15.73
CA ARG A 126 -14.95 17.73 16.84
C ARG A 126 -15.77 18.94 16.38
N LEU A 127 -15.38 19.57 15.26
CA LEU A 127 -16.13 20.69 14.70
C LEU A 127 -17.55 20.28 14.28
N ALA A 128 -17.73 19.10 13.70
CA ALA A 128 -19.03 18.59 13.31
C ALA A 128 -19.91 18.32 14.54
N GLU A 129 -19.36 17.75 15.61
CA GLU A 129 -20.07 17.53 16.86
C GLU A 129 -20.49 18.84 17.54
N GLU A 130 -19.61 19.84 17.55
CA GLU A 130 -19.90 21.17 18.10
C GLU A 130 -20.98 21.91 17.31
N ALA A 131 -20.98 21.78 15.97
CA ALA A 131 -21.90 22.52 15.10
C ALA A 131 -23.24 21.82 14.86
N LEU A 132 -23.24 20.48 14.77
CA LEU A 132 -24.38 19.68 14.32
C LEU A 132 -24.93 18.74 15.41
N GLY A 133 -24.17 18.51 16.48
CA GLY A 133 -24.52 17.65 17.59
C GLY A 133 -23.80 16.29 17.59
N PRO A 134 -23.96 15.50 18.66
CA PRO A 134 -23.22 14.26 18.86
C PRO A 134 -23.45 13.25 17.74
N GLY A 135 -22.37 12.60 17.28
CA GLY A 135 -22.44 11.55 16.26
C GLY A 135 -22.52 12.05 14.81
N CYS A 136 -22.43 13.37 14.57
CA CYS A 136 -22.42 13.95 13.23
C CYS A 136 -21.04 13.97 12.54
N GLY A 137 -20.05 13.25 13.07
CA GLY A 137 -18.71 13.14 12.49
C GLY A 137 -18.64 12.32 11.19
N LEU A 138 -17.51 12.40 10.50
CA LEU A 138 -17.21 11.62 9.31
C LEU A 138 -17.11 10.11 9.67
N PRO A 139 -17.76 9.21 8.91
CA PRO A 139 -17.73 7.77 9.15
C PRO A 139 -16.45 7.15 8.59
N VAL A 140 -15.31 7.57 9.11
CA VAL A 140 -13.99 7.09 8.65
C VAL A 140 -13.46 6.00 9.58
N PRO A 141 -12.77 4.98 9.02
CA PRO A 141 -12.13 3.97 9.83
C PRO A 141 -11.02 4.58 10.68
N ARG A 142 -10.73 3.95 11.82
CA ARG A 142 -9.55 4.30 12.59
C ARG A 142 -8.30 3.95 11.79
N CYS A 143 -7.37 4.88 11.70
CA CYS A 143 -6.07 4.70 11.07
C CYS A 143 -4.97 4.77 12.13
N VAL A 144 -3.90 4.01 11.91
CA VAL A 144 -2.70 3.99 12.73
C VAL A 144 -1.50 3.95 11.80
N LYS A 145 -0.55 4.86 11.99
CA LYS A 145 0.75 4.81 11.31
C LYS A 145 1.59 3.74 12.00
N ALA A 146 1.66 2.56 11.40
CA ALA A 146 2.55 1.50 11.86
C ALA A 146 4.00 1.80 11.47
N ARG A 147 4.96 1.34 12.30
CA ARG A 147 6.36 1.24 11.90
C ARG A 147 6.57 -0.07 11.15
N LEU A 148 7.29 -0.03 10.05
CA LEU A 148 7.68 -1.27 9.37
C LEU A 148 8.94 -1.85 10.05
N PRO A 149 9.10 -3.19 10.09
CA PRO A 149 10.32 -3.79 10.59
C PRO A 149 11.55 -3.26 9.84
N GLY A 150 12.54 -2.72 10.56
CA GLY A 150 13.78 -2.19 9.99
C GLY A 150 13.80 -0.69 9.67
N GLU A 151 12.73 0.06 9.95
CA GLU A 151 12.73 1.54 10.02
C GLU A 151 13.13 2.09 11.41
#